data_AF-A0A1C6B7N1-F1
#
_entry.id   AF-A0A1C6B7N1-F1
#
_cell.length_a   1.000
_cell.length_b   1.000
_cell.length_c   1.000
_cell.angle_alpha   90.00
_cell.angle_beta   90.00
_cell.angle_gamma   90.00
#
_symmetry.space_group_name_H-M   'P 1'
#
loop_
_entity.id
_entity.type
_entity.pdbx_description
1 polymer ?
#
loop_
_entity_poly.entity_id
_entity_poly.type
_entity_poly.pdbx_seq_one_letter_code
_entity_poly.pdbx_strand_id
1 'polypeptide(L)'
;MNNDLTCSCSCTPDSTPTDTSPDFLYAHQSPYPPVCIKEQNPLYGRMMLDNMGGQESEMSTIGLYIYNSIFLTSDTARIAEIFKNISIVEMHHLKIFGQLADQLGESPRLWTHRQNRMFYWTAGYINYFTDLPKILLSALNGEKQAVRKYREQCQRIQDEDIQKCLKRIILDEELHIEILESLCKKYPI
;
A
#
# COMPACT_ATOMS: atom_id res chain seq x y z
N MET A 1 41.58 23.26 2.65
CA MET A 1 41.63 21.86 3.08
C MET A 1 40.41 21.19 2.49
N ASN A 2 40.60 20.57 1.32
CA ASN A 2 39.56 19.81 0.62
C ASN A 2 39.63 18.38 1.16
N ASN A 3 38.52 17.84 1.63
CA ASN A 3 38.41 16.43 2.01
C ASN A 3 37.43 15.78 1.02
N ASP A 4 37.96 15.41 -0.14
CA ASP A 4 37.28 14.53 -1.09
C ASP A 4 37.30 13.11 -0.54
N LEU A 5 36.19 12.69 0.07
CA LEU A 5 35.94 11.29 0.41
C LEU A 5 35.52 10.55 -0.86
N THR A 6 36.48 10.15 -1.68
CA THR A 6 36.25 9.18 -2.76
C THR A 6 36.14 7.78 -2.17
N CYS A 7 34.90 7.31 -1.96
CA CYS A 7 34.62 5.91 -1.65
C CYS A 7 34.72 5.09 -2.95
N SER A 8 35.85 4.41 -3.15
CA SER A 8 36.04 3.47 -4.25
C SER A 8 35.49 2.09 -3.87
N CYS A 9 34.16 1.91 -3.96
CA CYS A 9 33.57 0.57 -3.96
C CYS A 9 33.56 0.03 -5.38
N SER A 10 34.53 -0.82 -5.70
CA SER A 10 34.50 -1.68 -6.89
C SER A 10 33.50 -2.81 -6.63
N CYS A 11 32.22 -2.57 -6.92
CA CYS A 11 31.23 -3.64 -7.01
C CYS A 11 31.42 -4.33 -8.36
N THR A 12 31.92 -5.57 -8.34
CA THR A 12 31.78 -6.48 -9.48
C THR A 12 30.30 -6.61 -9.83
N PRO A 13 29.92 -6.72 -11.12
CA PRO A 13 28.55 -7.03 -11.47
C PRO A 13 28.26 -8.42 -10.95
N ASP A 14 27.45 -8.47 -9.90
CA ASP A 14 26.95 -9.72 -9.36
C ASP A 14 26.16 -10.40 -10.49
N SER A 15 26.54 -11.62 -10.84
CA SER A 15 25.80 -12.43 -11.79
C SER A 15 24.50 -12.83 -11.10
N THR A 16 23.53 -11.92 -11.09
CA THR A 16 22.19 -12.16 -10.59
C THR A 16 21.65 -13.40 -11.30
N PRO A 17 21.22 -14.44 -10.56
CA PRO A 17 20.50 -15.55 -11.15
C PRO A 17 19.35 -14.97 -11.97
N THR A 18 19.29 -15.31 -13.26
CA THR A 18 18.16 -14.93 -14.12
C THR A 18 16.90 -15.56 -13.56
N ASP A 19 16.14 -14.75 -12.83
CA ASP A 19 14.82 -15.11 -12.33
C ASP A 19 13.89 -15.36 -13.52
N THR A 20 13.40 -16.59 -13.65
CA THR A 20 12.48 -17.01 -14.71
C THR A 20 11.01 -16.87 -14.30
N SER A 21 10.73 -16.23 -13.15
CA SER A 21 9.37 -15.92 -12.70
C SER A 21 8.72 -14.89 -13.64
N PRO A 22 7.42 -15.00 -13.93
CA PRO A 22 6.74 -14.04 -14.78
C PRO A 22 6.80 -12.62 -14.19
N ASP A 23 6.86 -11.61 -15.05
CA ASP A 23 6.67 -10.22 -14.62
C ASP A 23 5.25 -10.03 -14.10
N PHE A 24 5.14 -9.52 -12.88
CA PHE A 24 3.86 -9.23 -12.25
C PHE A 24 3.29 -7.90 -12.76
N LEU A 25 1.98 -7.88 -12.94
CA LEU A 25 1.24 -6.62 -13.02
C LEU A 25 0.86 -6.19 -11.61
N TYR A 26 1.39 -5.06 -11.17
CA TYR A 26 1.10 -4.50 -9.85
C TYR A 26 -0.14 -3.61 -9.84
N ALA A 27 -0.58 -3.15 -11.02
CA ALA A 27 -1.83 -2.42 -11.16
C ALA A 27 -2.64 -2.99 -12.31
N HIS A 28 -3.95 -3.05 -12.11
CA HIS A 28 -4.90 -3.44 -13.13
C HIS A 28 -4.85 -2.47 -14.31
N GLN A 29 -5.03 -2.97 -15.52
CA GLN A 29 -4.79 -2.18 -16.74
C GLN A 29 -5.91 -1.18 -17.06
N SER A 30 -7.06 -1.30 -16.40
CA SER A 30 -8.14 -0.33 -16.54
C SER A 30 -7.73 1.04 -15.96
N PRO A 31 -8.14 2.15 -16.58
CA PRO A 31 -7.81 3.48 -16.08
C PRO A 31 -8.47 3.75 -14.73
N TYR A 32 -7.84 4.59 -13.90
CA TYR A 32 -8.51 5.14 -12.74
C TYR A 32 -9.62 6.11 -13.16
N PRO A 33 -10.80 6.06 -12.52
CA PRO A 33 -11.86 7.03 -12.78
C PRO A 33 -11.46 8.42 -12.28
N PRO A 34 -12.18 9.47 -12.70
CA PRO A 34 -12.02 10.80 -12.10
C PRO A 34 -12.20 10.75 -10.58
N VAL A 35 -11.30 11.41 -9.85
CA VAL A 35 -11.38 11.52 -8.39
C VAL A 35 -12.29 12.68 -8.04
N CYS A 36 -13.60 12.42 -7.99
CA CYS A 36 -14.63 13.42 -7.72
C CYS A 36 -15.74 12.89 -6.81
N ILE A 37 -16.54 13.82 -6.28
CA ILE A 37 -17.72 13.54 -5.47
C ILE A 37 -18.95 14.26 -6.05
N LYS A 38 -20.14 13.75 -5.74
CA LYS A 38 -21.41 14.41 -6.06
C LYS A 38 -21.73 15.54 -5.08
N GLU A 39 -21.50 15.31 -3.79
CA GLU A 39 -21.72 16.28 -2.73
C GLU A 39 -20.87 15.98 -1.49
N GLN A 40 -20.65 17.00 -0.65
CA GLN A 40 -19.92 16.82 0.60
C GLN A 40 -20.68 15.91 1.56
N ASN A 41 -19.97 14.94 2.13
CA ASN A 41 -20.53 14.04 3.13
C ASN A 41 -19.46 13.71 4.18
N PRO A 42 -19.58 14.23 5.42
CA PRO A 42 -18.58 14.00 6.46
C PRO A 42 -18.39 12.53 6.83
N LEU A 43 -19.44 11.70 6.75
CA LEU A 43 -19.29 10.27 7.03
C LEU A 43 -18.39 9.59 5.99
N TYR A 44 -18.56 9.94 4.71
CA TYR A 44 -17.72 9.41 3.63
C TYR A 44 -16.31 9.98 3.73
N GLY A 45 -16.17 11.27 4.08
CA GLY A 45 -14.89 11.91 4.32
C GLY A 45 -14.07 11.15 5.36
N ARG A 46 -14.68 10.80 6.50
CA ARG A 46 -14.03 9.99 7.54
C ARG A 46 -13.61 8.60 7.06
N MET A 47 -14.41 7.95 6.19
CA MET A 47 -14.03 6.67 5.61
C MET A 47 -12.80 6.78 4.71
N MET A 48 -12.76 7.80 3.83
CA MET A 48 -11.62 8.03 2.94
C MET A 48 -10.37 8.43 3.73
N LEU A 49 -10.54 9.27 4.75
CA LEU A 49 -9.47 9.66 5.65
C LEU A 49 -8.90 8.48 6.43
N ASP A 50 -9.75 7.55 6.88
CA ASP A 50 -9.32 6.32 7.55
C ASP A 50 -8.58 5.35 6.61
N ASN A 51 -8.94 5.31 5.32
CA ASN A 51 -8.17 4.56 4.30
C ASN A 51 -6.79 5.18 4.05
N MET A 52 -6.65 6.50 4.23
CA MET A 52 -5.38 7.20 4.06
C MET A 52 -4.47 7.07 5.30
N GLY A 53 -4.99 7.35 6.50
CA GLY A 53 -4.18 7.56 7.72
C GLY A 53 -4.61 6.73 8.94
N GLY A 54 -5.53 5.78 8.78
CA GLY A 54 -5.90 4.83 9.82
C GLY A 54 -4.82 3.78 10.11
N GLN A 55 -5.10 2.84 11.02
CA GLN A 55 -4.17 1.74 11.29
C GLN A 55 -4.07 0.76 10.11
N GLU A 56 -5.22 0.40 9.54
CA GLU A 56 -5.35 -0.36 8.29
C GLU A 56 -5.59 0.66 7.16
N SER A 57 -4.49 1.19 6.62
CA SER A 57 -4.49 2.29 5.65
C SER A 57 -3.34 2.16 4.66
N GLU A 58 -3.41 2.92 3.57
CA GLU A 58 -2.34 2.95 2.57
C GLU A 58 -1.03 3.44 3.14
N MET A 59 -1.05 4.38 4.10
CA MET A 59 0.18 4.82 4.76
C MET A 59 0.86 3.68 5.53
N SER A 60 0.07 2.81 6.18
CA SER A 60 0.60 1.62 6.87
C SER A 60 1.17 0.62 5.87
N THR A 61 0.48 0.37 4.75
CA THR A 61 0.92 -0.55 3.68
C THR A 61 2.22 -0.06 3.05
N ILE A 62 2.30 1.23 2.66
CA ILE A 62 3.52 1.86 2.13
C ILE A 62 4.68 1.72 3.12
N GLY A 63 4.46 2.08 4.39
CA GLY A 63 5.49 2.01 5.43
C GLY A 63 6.01 0.59 5.63
N LEU A 64 5.11 -0.40 5.64
CA LEU A 64 5.45 -1.81 5.73
C LEU A 64 6.30 -2.26 4.54
N TYR A 65 5.90 -1.93 3.31
CA TYR A 65 6.60 -2.38 2.10
C TYR A 65 7.94 -1.71 1.90
N ILE A 66 8.07 -0.43 2.23
CA ILE A 66 9.36 0.26 2.27
C ILE A 66 10.27 -0.41 3.30
N TYR A 67 9.78 -0.64 4.53
CA TYR A 67 10.57 -1.32 5.57
C TYR A 67 11.03 -2.70 5.09
N ASN A 68 10.11 -3.55 4.61
CA ASN A 68 10.45 -4.90 4.14
C ASN A 68 11.47 -4.87 3.00
N SER A 69 11.37 -3.90 2.09
CA SER A 69 12.32 -3.78 0.96
C SER A 69 13.76 -3.46 1.40
N ILE A 70 13.96 -2.89 2.58
CA ILE A 70 15.30 -2.55 3.11
C ILE A 70 16.04 -3.79 3.63
N PHE A 71 15.34 -4.73 4.25
CA PHE A 71 15.96 -5.88 4.93
C PHE A 71 16.07 -7.14 4.08
N LEU A 72 15.32 -7.20 2.97
CA LEU A 72 15.33 -8.32 2.03
C LEU A 72 16.52 -8.18 1.06
N THR A 73 17.67 -8.78 1.41
CA THR A 73 18.92 -8.72 0.61
C THR A 73 19.20 -10.04 -0.14
N SER A 74 20.09 -9.96 -1.14
CA SER A 74 20.62 -11.08 -1.94
C SER A 74 19.53 -12.03 -2.46
N ASP A 75 19.28 -13.15 -1.76
CA ASP A 75 18.37 -14.21 -2.15
C ASP A 75 16.89 -13.77 -2.20
N THR A 76 16.57 -12.61 -1.62
CA THR A 76 15.22 -12.05 -1.56
C THR A 76 15.08 -10.71 -2.30
N ALA A 77 16.10 -10.31 -3.08
CA ALA A 77 16.10 -9.04 -3.80
C ALA A 77 14.88 -8.86 -4.73
N ARG A 78 14.40 -9.94 -5.36
CA ARG A 78 13.17 -9.91 -6.15
C ARG A 78 11.93 -9.61 -5.31
N ILE A 79 11.84 -10.14 -4.10
CA ILE A 79 10.72 -9.88 -3.18
C ILE A 79 10.77 -8.43 -2.72
N ALA A 80 11.96 -7.88 -2.46
CA ALA A 80 12.14 -6.47 -2.16
C ALA A 80 11.64 -5.58 -3.31
N GLU A 81 11.94 -5.95 -4.56
CA GLU A 81 11.46 -5.25 -5.75
C GLU A 81 9.93 -5.33 -5.90
N ILE A 82 9.34 -6.50 -5.66
CA ILE A 82 7.88 -6.68 -5.64
C ILE A 82 7.24 -5.74 -4.62
N PHE A 83 7.71 -5.71 -3.37
CA PHE A 83 7.17 -4.81 -2.34
C PHE A 83 7.32 -3.34 -2.73
N LYS A 84 8.47 -2.95 -3.30
CA LYS A 84 8.67 -1.60 -3.81
C LYS A 84 7.65 -1.26 -4.90
N ASN A 85 7.42 -2.14 -5.87
CA ASN A 85 6.48 -1.88 -6.95
C ASN A 85 5.03 -1.79 -6.47
N ILE A 86 4.62 -2.66 -5.54
CA ILE A 86 3.32 -2.55 -4.87
C ILE A 86 3.22 -1.19 -4.13
N SER A 87 4.24 -0.79 -3.37
CA SER A 87 4.23 0.50 -2.64
C SER A 87 4.05 1.72 -3.54
N ILE A 88 4.45 1.65 -4.82
CA ILE A 88 4.22 2.73 -5.80
C ILE A 88 2.72 2.86 -6.13
N VAL A 89 2.03 1.72 -6.25
CA VAL A 89 0.59 1.67 -6.45
C VAL A 89 -0.12 2.21 -5.20
N GLU A 90 0.32 1.81 -4.00
CA GLU A 90 -0.28 2.32 -2.76
C GLU A 90 -0.08 3.82 -2.55
N MET A 91 1.05 4.39 -2.98
CA MET A 91 1.25 5.85 -2.99
C MET A 91 0.20 6.56 -3.87
N HIS A 92 -0.24 5.91 -4.95
CA HIS A 92 -1.32 6.42 -5.78
C HIS A 92 -2.69 6.29 -5.09
N HIS A 93 -2.99 5.15 -4.45
CA HIS A 93 -4.21 4.95 -3.65
C HIS A 93 -4.31 5.96 -2.51
N LEU A 94 -3.22 6.17 -1.76
CA LEU A 94 -3.12 7.16 -0.69
C LEU A 94 -3.49 8.56 -1.20
N LYS A 95 -2.99 8.94 -2.38
CA LYS A 95 -3.31 10.22 -3.02
C LYS A 95 -4.78 10.32 -3.38
N ILE A 96 -5.37 9.28 -3.97
CA ILE A 96 -6.80 9.25 -4.32
C ILE A 96 -7.65 9.43 -3.06
N PHE A 97 -7.37 8.67 -1.99
CA PHE A 97 -8.12 8.80 -0.74
C PHE A 97 -7.97 10.17 -0.08
N GLY A 98 -6.77 10.75 -0.10
CA GLY A 98 -6.54 12.12 0.38
C GLY A 98 -7.33 13.16 -0.40
N GLN A 99 -7.37 13.04 -1.73
CA GLN A 99 -8.16 13.93 -2.60
C GLN A 99 -9.67 13.79 -2.38
N LEU A 100 -10.17 12.56 -2.17
CA LEU A 100 -11.58 12.34 -1.84
C LEU A 100 -11.92 12.90 -0.45
N ALA A 101 -11.07 12.67 0.55
CA ALA A 101 -11.26 13.20 1.90
C ALA A 101 -11.33 14.74 1.91
N ASP A 102 -10.43 15.41 1.19
CA ASP A 102 -10.42 16.86 1.03
C ASP A 102 -11.72 17.39 0.41
N GLN A 103 -12.14 16.79 -0.71
CA GLN A 103 -13.39 17.17 -1.38
C GLN A 103 -14.61 17.00 -0.47
N LEU A 104 -14.62 15.95 0.36
CA LEU A 104 -15.70 15.63 1.31
C LEU A 104 -15.72 16.53 2.55
N GLY A 105 -14.76 17.47 2.67
CA GLY A 105 -14.70 18.46 3.75
C GLY A 105 -13.82 18.05 4.94
N GLU A 106 -13.05 16.97 4.85
CA GLU A 106 -12.03 16.62 5.84
C GLU A 106 -10.71 17.35 5.56
N SER A 107 -9.84 17.43 6.57
CA SER A 107 -8.43 17.80 6.35
C SER A 107 -7.61 16.52 6.16
N PRO A 108 -7.03 16.26 4.97
CA PRO A 108 -6.35 15.00 4.64
C PRO A 108 -4.94 14.92 5.25
N ARG A 109 -4.86 15.09 6.56
CA ARG A 109 -3.66 14.77 7.33
C ARG A 109 -3.61 13.26 7.53
N LEU A 110 -2.43 12.71 7.81
CA LEU A 110 -2.26 11.31 8.18
C LEU A 110 -2.81 11.07 9.59
N TRP A 111 -4.13 11.03 9.72
CA TRP A 111 -4.86 10.81 10.95
C TRP A 111 -6.21 10.15 10.64
N THR A 112 -6.91 9.68 11.67
CA THR A 112 -8.28 9.17 11.55
C THR A 112 -9.12 9.60 12.74
N HIS A 113 -10.45 9.54 12.59
CA HIS A 113 -11.40 9.76 13.67
C HIS A 113 -11.63 8.47 14.44
N ARG A 114 -11.39 8.48 15.76
CA ARG A 114 -11.89 7.44 16.69
C ARG A 114 -12.74 8.11 17.74
N GLN A 115 -14.05 7.84 17.72
CA GLN A 115 -15.05 8.55 18.54
C GLN A 115 -14.97 10.07 18.30
N ASN A 116 -14.80 10.87 19.36
CA ASN A 116 -14.71 12.33 19.29
C ASN A 116 -13.26 12.86 19.27
N ARG A 117 -12.28 12.03 18.87
CA ARG A 117 -10.86 12.41 18.85
C ARG A 117 -10.19 12.02 17.54
N MET A 118 -9.22 12.84 17.15
CA MET A 118 -8.32 12.58 16.03
C MET A 118 -7.06 11.88 16.54
N PHE A 119 -6.63 10.84 15.82
CA PHE A 119 -5.40 10.12 16.10
C PHE A 119 -4.52 10.16 14.87
N TYR A 120 -3.33 10.75 15.00
CA TYR A 120 -2.33 10.70 13.96
C TYR A 120 -1.91 9.25 13.70
N TRP A 121 -1.67 8.96 12.42
CA TRP A 121 -0.95 7.77 12.01
C TRP A 121 0.41 7.74 12.72
N THR A 122 0.84 6.55 13.10
CA THR A 122 2.13 6.34 13.77
C THR A 122 2.84 5.16 13.14
N ALA A 123 4.17 5.26 13.05
CA ALA A 123 5.02 4.15 12.63
C ALA A 123 4.83 2.90 13.53
N GLY A 124 4.31 3.07 14.75
CA GLY A 124 3.92 1.96 15.63
C GLY A 124 2.78 1.08 15.11
N TYR A 125 2.11 1.44 14.00
CA TYR A 125 1.15 0.56 13.32
C TYR A 125 1.80 -0.49 12.41
N ILE A 126 3.09 -0.35 12.09
CA ILE A 126 3.80 -1.26 11.19
C ILE A 126 4.29 -2.49 11.97
N ASN A 127 4.07 -3.67 11.40
CA ASN A 127 4.64 -4.91 11.91
C ASN A 127 6.07 -5.10 11.38
N TYR A 128 7.07 -4.89 12.23
CA TYR A 128 8.48 -4.97 11.88
C TYR A 128 9.04 -6.41 11.96
N PHE A 129 8.37 -7.37 11.32
CA PHE A 129 8.88 -8.74 11.23
C PHE A 129 10.18 -8.78 10.42
N THR A 130 11.06 -9.72 10.77
CA THR A 130 12.33 -9.98 10.06
C THR A 130 12.38 -11.37 9.43
N ASP A 131 11.37 -12.19 9.69
CA ASP A 131 11.23 -13.54 9.16
C ASP A 131 10.36 -13.50 7.89
N LEU A 132 10.87 -14.04 6.77
CA LEU A 132 10.24 -13.89 5.46
C LEU A 132 8.80 -14.46 5.41
N PRO A 133 8.52 -15.68 5.91
CA PRO A 133 7.14 -16.19 5.98
C PRO A 133 6.19 -15.25 6.74
N LYS A 134 6.62 -14.69 7.88
CA LYS A 134 5.79 -13.73 8.64
C LYS A 134 5.61 -12.40 7.92
N ILE A 135 6.63 -11.91 7.22
CA ILE A 135 6.54 -10.71 6.38
C ILE A 135 5.47 -10.89 5.30
N LEU A 136 5.56 -11.99 4.53
CA LEU A 136 4.62 -12.28 3.45
C LEU A 136 3.19 -12.50 3.96
N LEU A 137 3.03 -13.23 5.07
CA LEU A 137 1.71 -13.43 5.67
C LEU A 137 1.11 -12.12 6.20
N SER A 138 1.92 -11.26 6.81
CA SER A 138 1.47 -9.95 7.30
C SER A 138 1.01 -9.06 6.14
N ALA A 139 1.76 -9.02 5.05
CA ALA A 139 1.40 -8.29 3.84
C ALA A 139 0.08 -8.81 3.24
N LEU A 140 -0.02 -10.14 3.04
CA LEU A 140 -1.21 -10.79 2.50
C LEU A 140 -2.47 -10.49 3.32
N ASN A 141 -2.34 -10.51 4.65
CA ASN A 141 -3.44 -10.17 5.54
C ASN A 141 -3.81 -8.68 5.47
N GLY A 142 -2.84 -7.80 5.25
CA GLY A 142 -3.04 -6.37 4.98
C GLY A 142 -3.96 -6.16 3.78
N GLU A 143 -3.59 -6.70 2.61
CA GLU A 143 -4.39 -6.51 1.39
C GLU A 143 -5.77 -7.15 1.49
N LYS A 144 -5.87 -8.33 2.12
CA LYS A 144 -7.18 -8.95 2.39
C LYS A 144 -8.06 -8.09 3.30
N GLN A 145 -7.49 -7.34 4.23
CA GLN A 145 -8.23 -6.40 5.07
C GLN A 145 -8.66 -5.17 4.27
N ALA A 146 -7.77 -4.60 3.45
CA ALA A 146 -8.08 -3.48 2.56
C ALA A 146 -9.26 -3.81 1.64
N VAL A 147 -9.22 -4.93 0.92
CA VAL A 147 -10.33 -5.38 0.06
C VAL A 147 -11.65 -5.50 0.82
N ARG A 148 -11.64 -6.14 2.00
CA ARG A 148 -12.86 -6.26 2.82
C ARG A 148 -13.40 -4.88 3.20
N LYS A 149 -12.53 -4.02 3.72
CA LYS A 149 -12.87 -2.65 4.12
C LYS A 149 -13.45 -1.84 2.96
N TYR A 150 -12.85 -1.90 1.78
CA TYR A 150 -13.27 -1.12 0.61
C TYR A 150 -14.58 -1.66 0.03
N ARG A 151 -14.82 -2.98 0.08
CA ARG A 151 -16.10 -3.58 -0.31
C ARG A 151 -17.23 -3.19 0.66
N GLU A 152 -16.97 -3.17 1.96
CA GLU A 152 -17.94 -2.70 2.96
C GLU A 152 -18.25 -1.21 2.78
N GLN A 153 -17.24 -0.38 2.51
CA GLN A 153 -17.43 1.04 2.20
C GLN A 153 -18.25 1.23 0.92
N CYS A 154 -18.00 0.45 -0.14
CA CYS A 154 -18.81 0.45 -1.37
C CYS A 154 -20.30 0.20 -1.09
N GLN A 155 -20.64 -0.63 -0.11
CA GLN A 155 -22.03 -0.92 0.26
C GLN A 155 -22.69 0.23 1.04
N ARG A 156 -21.89 1.02 1.77
CA ARG A 156 -22.37 2.09 2.66
C ARG A 156 -22.43 3.46 1.96
N ILE A 157 -21.53 3.70 1.02
CA ILE A 157 -21.40 4.95 0.28
C ILE A 157 -22.36 4.93 -0.91
N GLN A 158 -23.28 5.90 -1.00
CA GLN A 158 -24.24 6.01 -2.10
C GLN A 158 -23.69 6.83 -3.27
N ASP A 159 -22.60 7.57 -3.06
CA ASP A 159 -21.92 8.31 -4.10
C ASP A 159 -21.21 7.35 -5.07
N GLU A 160 -21.77 7.23 -6.26
CA GLU A 160 -21.28 6.32 -7.31
C GLU A 160 -19.87 6.67 -7.80
N ASP A 161 -19.42 7.93 -7.73
CA ASP A 161 -18.10 8.32 -8.20
C ASP A 161 -17.01 7.89 -7.21
N ILE A 162 -17.31 7.97 -5.90
CA ILE A 162 -16.48 7.36 -4.86
C ILE A 162 -16.48 5.84 -5.01
N GLN A 163 -17.64 5.21 -5.25
CA GLN A 163 -17.69 3.75 -5.47
C GLN A 163 -16.85 3.31 -6.66
N LYS A 164 -16.81 4.07 -7.76
CA LYS A 164 -15.95 3.75 -8.92
C LYS A 164 -14.48 3.77 -8.51
N CYS A 165 -14.04 4.76 -7.74
CA CYS A 165 -12.67 4.82 -7.22
C CYS A 165 -12.35 3.59 -6.35
N LEU A 166 -13.20 3.28 -5.37
CA LEU A 166 -13.02 2.12 -4.50
C LEU A 166 -12.99 0.80 -5.29
N LYS A 167 -13.94 0.58 -6.21
CA LYS A 167 -14.00 -0.62 -7.05
C LYS A 167 -12.76 -0.76 -7.91
N ARG A 168 -12.21 0.35 -8.41
CA ARG A 168 -10.97 0.32 -9.18
C ARG A 168 -9.79 -0.05 -8.29
N ILE A 169 -9.63 0.57 -7.13
CA ILE A 169 -8.54 0.26 -6.17
C ILE A 169 -8.61 -1.22 -5.75
N ILE A 170 -9.80 -1.75 -5.48
CA ILE A 170 -9.99 -3.18 -5.16
C ILE A 170 -9.40 -4.11 -6.23
N LEU A 171 -9.41 -3.74 -7.51
CA LEU A 171 -8.78 -4.56 -8.56
C LEU A 171 -7.25 -4.61 -8.43
N ASP A 172 -6.61 -3.53 -7.96
CA ASP A 172 -5.17 -3.54 -7.67
C ASP A 172 -4.90 -4.41 -6.44
N GLU A 173 -5.69 -4.25 -5.37
CA GLU A 173 -5.54 -5.06 -4.16
C GLU A 173 -5.72 -6.57 -4.40
N GLU A 174 -6.64 -6.94 -5.30
CA GLU A 174 -6.82 -8.34 -5.71
C GLU A 174 -5.58 -8.88 -6.42
N LEU A 175 -4.92 -8.09 -7.27
CA LEU A 175 -3.63 -8.45 -7.87
C LEU A 175 -2.53 -8.56 -6.83
N HIS A 176 -2.46 -7.63 -5.86
CA HIS A 176 -1.50 -7.70 -4.75
C HIS A 176 -1.67 -8.98 -3.94
N ILE A 177 -2.93 -9.36 -3.63
CA ILE A 177 -3.26 -10.62 -2.98
C ILE A 177 -2.75 -11.81 -3.79
N GLU A 178 -3.01 -11.86 -5.10
CA GLU A 178 -2.56 -12.98 -5.96
C GLU A 178 -1.03 -13.13 -5.95
N ILE A 179 -0.30 -12.01 -6.04
CA ILE A 179 1.16 -11.96 -5.96
C ILE A 179 1.62 -12.52 -4.60
N LEU A 180 1.07 -11.99 -3.51
CA LEU A 180 1.47 -12.38 -2.15
C LEU A 180 1.10 -13.84 -1.82
N GLU A 181 -0.04 -14.34 -2.32
CA GLU A 181 -0.40 -15.75 -2.19
C GLU A 181 0.59 -16.67 -2.93
N SER A 182 1.06 -16.25 -4.11
CA SER A 182 2.09 -17.00 -4.85
C SER A 182 3.41 -17.07 -4.07
N LEU A 183 3.80 -15.96 -3.43
CA LEU A 183 5.01 -15.89 -2.61
C LEU A 183 4.87 -16.72 -1.33
N CYS A 184 3.74 -16.64 -0.63
CA CYS A 184 3.47 -17.47 0.56
C CYS A 184 3.51 -18.99 0.24
N LYS A 185 3.07 -19.40 -0.96
CA LYS A 185 3.17 -20.81 -1.40
C LYS A 185 4.63 -21.23 -1.65
N LYS A 186 5.45 -20.33 -2.17
CA LYS A 186 6.89 -20.57 -2.44
C LYS A 186 7.73 -20.57 -1.16
N TYR A 187 7.34 -19.78 -0.17
CA TYR A 187 8.04 -19.61 1.11
C TYR A 187 7.10 -19.91 2.30
N PRO A 188 6.78 -21.20 2.55
CA PRO A 188 5.86 -21.59 3.61
C PRO A 188 6.44 -21.38 5.02
N ILE A 189 5.55 -21.35 6.01
CA ILE A 189 5.84 -21.26 7.45
C ILE A 189 6.36 -22.60 7.98
#